data_AF-B8MBJ3-F1
#
_entry.id   AF-B8MBJ3-F1
#
_cell.length_a   1.000
_cell.length_b   1.000
_cell.length_c   1.000
_cell.angle_alpha   90.00
_cell.angle_beta   90.00
_cell.angle_gamma   90.00
#
_symmetry.space_group_name_H-M   'P 1'
#
loop_
_entity.id
_entity.type
_entity.pdbx_description
1 polymer ?
#
loop_
_entity_poly.entity_id
_entity_poly.type
_entity_poly.pdbx_seq_one_letter_code
_entity_poly.pdbx_strand_id
1 'polypeptide(L)'
;MCVALLLRSGRTNRRKIVPTFSEAALKDKQLPNAVLIEYIPDLHRINLSTYSDHRMVGFCTILEKIYAVGIYHGNPYPRNMTVQTSTNRVVCIDFDLAQTFSGNRLDWQRMKDEKFMVDESCEDLTEDFKEGKLSRGWYYYYKYL
;
A
#
# COMPACT_ATOMS: atom_id res chain seq x y z
N MET A 1 -19.54 -5.61 -3.37
CA MET A 1 -18.82 -5.58 -4.66
C MET A 1 -17.34 -5.64 -4.32
N CYS A 2 -16.61 -6.71 -4.66
CA CYS A 2 -15.20 -6.85 -4.28
C CYS A 2 -14.30 -5.98 -5.18
N VAL A 3 -13.35 -5.26 -4.59
CA VAL A 3 -12.30 -4.57 -5.36
C VAL A 3 -11.20 -5.59 -5.63
N ALA A 4 -10.92 -5.88 -6.91
CA ALA A 4 -9.82 -6.74 -7.32
C ALA A 4 -8.61 -5.86 -7.67
N LEU A 5 -7.48 -6.06 -6.99
CA LEU A 5 -6.20 -5.51 -7.43
C LEU A 5 -5.55 -6.53 -8.38
N LEU A 6 -5.28 -6.10 -9.61
CA LEU A 6 -4.67 -6.95 -10.64
C LEU A 6 -3.15 -6.99 -10.41
N LEU A 7 -2.63 -8.03 -9.79
CA LEU A 7 -1.18 -8.25 -9.69
C LEU A 7 -0.67 -8.94 -10.96
N ARG A 8 0.14 -8.25 -11.75
CA ARG A 8 0.95 -8.90 -12.79
C ARG A 8 2.22 -9.46 -12.17
N SER A 9 2.22 -10.73 -11.79
CA SER A 9 3.49 -11.47 -11.66
C SER A 9 3.31 -12.97 -11.87
N GLY A 10 4.39 -13.56 -12.40
CA GLY A 10 4.45 -14.83 -13.09
C GLY A 10 4.15 -16.08 -12.27
N ARG A 11 3.86 -17.13 -13.03
CA ARG A 11 3.70 -18.56 -12.69
C ARG A 11 3.86 -18.91 -11.21
N THR A 12 2.76 -18.92 -10.46
CA THR A 12 2.66 -19.69 -9.21
C THR A 12 1.37 -20.50 -9.16
N ASN A 13 1.43 -21.55 -8.35
CA ASN A 13 0.72 -22.82 -8.48
C ASN A 13 -0.77 -22.74 -8.13
N ARG A 14 -1.62 -23.37 -8.95
CA ARG A 14 -3.08 -23.21 -8.95
C ARG A 14 -3.76 -24.03 -7.84
N ARG A 15 -4.33 -23.38 -6.82
CA ARG A 15 -5.50 -23.91 -6.10
C ARG A 15 -6.54 -22.80 -5.83
N LYS A 16 -7.72 -23.10 -6.39
CA LYS A 16 -8.99 -22.38 -6.50
C LYS A 16 -9.39 -21.50 -5.31
N ILE A 17 -9.60 -20.21 -5.60
CA ILE A 17 -10.74 -19.45 -5.11
C ILE A 17 -11.43 -18.89 -6.36
N VAL A 18 -12.64 -19.33 -6.65
CA VAL A 18 -13.39 -18.96 -7.86
C VAL A 18 -14.60 -18.13 -7.43
N PRO A 19 -14.53 -16.79 -7.41
CA PRO A 19 -15.75 -16.01 -7.60
C PRO A 19 -16.22 -16.23 -9.05
N THR A 20 -17.52 -16.14 -9.27
CA THR A 20 -18.23 -16.51 -10.50
C THR A 20 -17.66 -15.81 -11.74
N PHE A 21 -16.69 -16.44 -12.39
CA PHE A 21 -16.18 -16.04 -13.70
C PHE A 21 -17.06 -16.69 -14.78
N SER A 22 -17.33 -15.97 -15.88
CA SER A 22 -18.09 -16.53 -17.01
C SER A 22 -17.36 -17.74 -17.63
N GLU A 23 -18.10 -18.64 -18.28
CA GLU A 23 -17.50 -19.82 -18.93
C GLU A 23 -16.42 -19.47 -19.96
N ALA A 24 -16.48 -18.27 -20.54
CA ALA A 24 -15.47 -17.74 -21.45
C ALA A 24 -14.13 -17.47 -20.72
N ALA A 25 -14.17 -16.93 -19.50
CA ALA A 25 -12.98 -16.68 -18.69
C ALA A 25 -12.31 -17.99 -18.25
N LEU A 26 -13.07 -19.05 -17.95
CA LEU A 26 -12.52 -20.36 -17.57
C LEU A 26 -11.74 -21.06 -18.69
N LYS A 27 -11.95 -20.67 -19.95
CA LYS A 27 -11.25 -21.23 -21.13
C LYS A 27 -10.01 -20.44 -21.54
N ASP A 28 -9.71 -19.32 -20.86
CA ASP A 28 -8.53 -18.52 -21.15
C ASP A 28 -7.24 -19.25 -20.67
N LYS A 29 -6.25 -19.35 -21.56
CA LYS A 29 -4.94 -19.94 -21.22
C LYS A 29 -4.05 -18.96 -20.45
N GLN A 30 -4.33 -17.65 -20.55
CA GLN A 30 -3.68 -16.56 -19.80
C GLN A 30 -4.67 -15.95 -18.80
N LEU A 31 -5.22 -16.79 -17.91
CA LEU A 31 -6.02 -16.28 -16.81
C LEU A 31 -5.23 -15.20 -16.05
N PRO A 32 -5.83 -14.02 -15.81
CA PRO A 32 -5.22 -13.01 -14.97
C PRO A 32 -4.99 -13.59 -13.58
N ASN A 33 -3.77 -13.44 -13.06
CA ASN A 33 -3.53 -13.60 -11.63
C ASN A 33 -4.15 -12.38 -10.95
N ALA A 34 -5.12 -12.60 -10.07
CA ALA A 34 -5.76 -11.55 -9.31
C ALA A 34 -5.70 -11.91 -7.83
N VAL A 35 -5.43 -10.91 -6.99
CA VAL A 35 -5.56 -11.05 -5.55
C VAL A 35 -6.88 -10.41 -5.13
N LEU A 36 -7.72 -11.22 -4.48
CA LEU A 36 -8.95 -10.74 -3.86
C LEU A 36 -8.59 -10.25 -2.47
N ILE A 37 -8.92 -8.99 -2.19
CA ILE A 37 -8.76 -8.36 -0.88
C ILE A 37 -10.13 -8.07 -0.27
N GLU A 38 -10.15 -7.87 1.05
CA GLU A 38 -11.34 -7.42 1.78
C GLU A 38 -11.96 -6.20 1.09
N TYR A 39 -13.27 -6.20 0.89
CA TYR A 39 -13.97 -4.99 0.48
C TYR A 39 -14.16 -4.07 1.68
N ILE A 40 -13.51 -2.92 1.64
CA ILE A 40 -13.65 -1.86 2.65
C ILE A 40 -14.43 -0.72 2.00
N PRO A 41 -15.69 -0.44 2.41
CA PRO A 41 -16.44 0.68 1.86
C PRO A 41 -15.83 2.01 2.29
N ASP A 42 -16.06 3.07 1.52
CA ASP A 42 -15.61 4.43 1.86
C ASP A 42 -14.08 4.58 1.98
N LEU A 43 -13.34 3.73 1.26
CA LEU A 43 -11.89 3.74 1.24
C LEU A 43 -11.38 4.77 0.21
N HIS A 44 -10.64 5.75 0.70
CA HIS A 44 -10.09 6.85 -0.09
C HIS A 44 -8.57 6.83 -0.02
N ARG A 45 -7.89 7.11 -1.12
CA ARG A 45 -6.44 7.35 -1.08
C ARG A 45 -6.14 8.61 -0.27
N ILE A 46 -5.10 8.55 0.55
CA ILE A 46 -4.72 9.71 1.34
C ILE A 46 -4.32 10.88 0.43
N ASN A 47 -4.77 12.07 0.80
CA ASN A 47 -4.47 13.35 0.16
C ASN A 47 -4.81 14.46 1.17
N LEU A 48 -4.65 15.74 0.80
CA LEU A 48 -4.89 16.85 1.73
C LEU A 48 -6.31 16.90 2.32
N SER A 49 -7.35 16.55 1.54
CA SER A 49 -8.74 16.53 2.04
C SER A 49 -9.02 15.40 3.02
N THR A 50 -8.21 14.33 2.97
CA THR A 50 -8.33 13.17 3.86
C THR A 50 -7.16 13.09 4.84
N TYR A 51 -6.38 14.16 4.97
CA TYR A 51 -5.28 14.22 5.90
C TYR A 51 -5.80 14.45 7.32
N SER A 52 -5.11 13.86 8.30
CA SER A 52 -5.19 14.24 9.71
C SER A 52 -3.97 13.67 10.41
N ASP A 53 -3.48 14.33 11.46
CA ASP A 53 -2.32 13.84 12.22
C ASP A 53 -2.56 12.42 12.76
N HIS A 54 -3.78 12.11 13.19
CA HIS A 54 -4.17 10.77 13.63
C HIS A 54 -3.94 9.70 12.53
N ARG A 55 -4.26 10.02 11.28
CA ARG A 55 -4.06 9.11 10.13
C ARG A 55 -2.57 8.95 9.80
N MET A 56 -1.75 9.98 9.97
CA MET A 56 -0.29 9.89 9.83
C MET A 56 0.32 8.98 10.89
N VAL A 57 -0.06 9.15 12.16
CA VAL A 57 0.38 8.26 13.24
C VAL A 57 -0.04 6.81 12.96
N GLY A 58 -1.28 6.61 12.49
CA GLY A 58 -1.77 5.29 12.08
C GLY A 58 -0.96 4.68 10.94
N PHE A 59 -0.52 5.48 9.97
CA PHE A 59 0.34 5.03 8.89
C PHE A 59 1.72 4.56 9.40
N CYS A 60 2.43 5.39 10.18
CA CYS A 60 3.71 4.99 10.79
C CYS A 60 3.56 3.71 11.62
N THR A 61 2.48 3.61 12.41
CA THR A 61 2.18 2.43 13.24
C THR A 61 1.99 1.15 12.41
N ILE A 62 1.34 1.23 11.24
CA ILE A 62 1.15 0.07 10.36
C ILE A 62 2.48 -0.42 9.82
N LEU A 63 3.36 0.49 9.40
CA LEU A 63 4.69 0.12 8.89
C LEU A 63 5.56 -0.50 9.98
N GLU A 64 5.54 0.06 11.20
CA GLU A 64 6.23 -0.56 12.34
C GLU A 64 5.78 -2.00 12.60
N LYS A 65 4.47 -2.27 12.45
CA LYS A 65 3.93 -3.64 12.57
C LYS A 65 4.40 -4.55 11.43
N ILE A 66 4.49 -4.04 10.21
CA ILE A 66 5.02 -4.77 9.04
C ILE A 66 6.49 -5.14 9.28
N TYR A 67 7.29 -4.17 9.74
CA TYR A 67 8.69 -4.39 10.11
C TYR A 67 8.86 -5.41 11.24
N ALA A 68 8.01 -5.35 12.27
CA ALA A 68 8.06 -6.25 13.41
C ALA A 68 7.84 -7.72 13.04
N VAL A 69 7.15 -8.00 11.92
CA VAL A 69 6.93 -9.36 11.42
C VAL A 69 7.94 -9.79 10.35
N GLY A 70 9.02 -9.03 10.14
CA GLY A 70 10.10 -9.43 9.23
C GLY A 70 9.85 -9.09 7.76
N ILE A 71 8.96 -8.12 7.48
CA ILE A 71 8.61 -7.69 6.13
C ILE A 71 9.02 -6.22 5.96
N TYR A 72 9.52 -5.85 4.78
CA TYR A 72 9.55 -4.45 4.34
C TYR A 72 8.69 -4.31 3.08
N HIS A 73 8.05 -3.15 2.87
CA HIS A 73 7.02 -2.99 1.85
C HIS A 73 7.60 -2.79 0.44
N GLY A 74 8.76 -2.14 0.33
CA GLY A 74 9.44 -1.81 -0.92
C GLY A 74 8.82 -0.65 -1.70
N ASN A 75 7.65 -0.17 -1.27
CA ASN A 75 6.89 0.90 -1.94
C ASN A 75 5.94 1.65 -0.99
N PRO A 76 6.37 2.06 0.22
CA PRO A 76 5.48 2.54 1.28
C PRO A 76 5.07 4.00 1.07
N TYR A 77 4.92 4.48 -0.16
CA TYR A 77 4.60 5.89 -0.36
C TYR A 77 3.13 6.17 -0.02
N PRO A 78 2.79 7.40 0.41
CA PRO A 78 1.41 7.81 0.70
C PRO A 78 0.38 7.41 -0.37
N ARG A 79 0.74 7.30 -1.65
CA ARG A 79 -0.19 6.84 -2.70
C ARG A 79 -0.75 5.42 -2.46
N ASN A 80 -0.01 4.59 -1.76
CA ASN A 80 -0.36 3.22 -1.37
C ASN A 80 -0.98 3.17 0.03
N MET A 81 -1.21 4.33 0.63
CA MET A 81 -1.95 4.49 1.87
C MET A 81 -3.35 4.99 1.59
N THR A 82 -4.32 4.25 2.12
CA THR A 82 -5.73 4.53 1.97
C THR A 82 -6.36 4.65 3.35
N VAL A 83 -7.44 5.43 3.44
CA VAL A 83 -8.12 5.73 4.67
C VAL A 83 -9.62 5.52 4.47
N GLN A 84 -10.24 4.85 5.42
CA GLN A 84 -11.69 4.78 5.48
C GLN A 84 -12.19 6.03 6.21
N THR A 85 -12.76 6.97 5.47
CA THR A 85 -13.09 8.30 5.99
C THR A 85 -14.13 8.26 7.11
N SER A 86 -15.05 7.31 7.06
CA SER A 86 -16.09 7.08 8.07
C SER A 86 -15.60 6.54 9.41
N THR A 87 -14.46 5.83 9.46
CA THR A 87 -13.96 5.18 10.69
C THR A 87 -12.54 5.62 11.10
N ASN A 88 -11.86 6.41 10.26
CA ASN A 88 -10.43 6.71 10.36
C ASN A 88 -9.49 5.49 10.28
N ARG A 89 -9.97 4.33 9.82
CA ARG A 89 -9.12 3.15 9.57
C ARG A 89 -8.11 3.48 8.48
N VAL A 90 -6.83 3.29 8.75
CA VAL A 90 -5.74 3.39 7.77
C VAL A 90 -5.44 2.00 7.23
N VAL A 91 -5.21 1.90 5.92
CA VAL A 91 -4.95 0.64 5.21
C VAL A 91 -3.79 0.87 4.25
N CYS A 92 -2.75 0.05 4.37
CA CYS A 92 -1.64 -0.02 3.45
C CYS A 92 -1.94 -1.09 2.38
N ILE A 93 -1.71 -0.77 1.10
CA ILE A 93 -1.94 -1.66 -0.04
C ILE A 93 -0.69 -1.72 -0.94
N ASP A 94 -0.71 -2.54 -1.99
CA ASP A 94 0.36 -2.59 -3.02
C ASP A 94 1.68 -3.23 -2.55
N PHE A 95 1.59 -4.44 -1.99
CA PHE A 95 2.72 -5.24 -1.48
C PHE A 95 3.46 -6.04 -2.58
N ASP A 96 3.37 -5.66 -3.84
CA ASP A 96 3.97 -6.42 -4.96
C ASP A 96 5.51 -6.39 -4.95
N LEU A 97 6.09 -5.33 -4.37
CA LEU A 97 7.53 -5.17 -4.13
C LEU A 97 7.97 -5.59 -2.72
N ALA A 98 7.02 -6.05 -1.88
CA ALA A 98 7.32 -6.42 -0.50
C ALA A 98 8.21 -7.65 -0.43
N GLN A 99 9.14 -7.65 0.52
CA GLN A 99 10.08 -8.76 0.71
C GLN A 99 10.20 -9.08 2.19
N THR A 100 10.37 -10.37 2.48
CA THR A 100 10.80 -10.83 3.80
C THR A 100 12.29 -10.63 3.94
N PHE A 101 12.75 -10.27 5.13
CA PHE A 101 14.18 -10.21 5.41
C PHE A 101 14.64 -11.26 6.43
N SER A 102 15.89 -11.69 6.30
CA SER A 102 16.49 -12.72 7.16
C SER A 102 17.26 -12.14 8.35
N GLY A 103 17.18 -10.81 8.55
CA GLY A 103 17.88 -10.09 9.61
C GLY A 103 19.37 -9.87 9.33
N ASN A 104 19.80 -9.97 8.07
CA ASN A 104 21.18 -9.65 7.70
C ASN A 104 21.42 -8.13 7.70
N ARG A 105 22.68 -7.69 7.61
CA ARG A 105 23.03 -6.26 7.67
C ARG A 105 22.38 -5.43 6.55
N LEU A 106 22.28 -5.97 5.33
CA LEU A 106 21.69 -5.27 4.19
C LEU A 106 20.19 -5.08 4.39
N ASP A 107 19.52 -6.09 4.93
CA ASP A 107 18.10 -6.02 5.25
C ASP A 107 17.81 -4.94 6.30
N TRP A 108 18.61 -4.88 7.37
CA TRP A 108 18.48 -3.83 8.38
C TRP A 108 18.70 -2.44 7.79
N GLN A 109 19.60 -2.30 6.82
CA GLN A 109 19.80 -1.03 6.15
C GLN A 109 18.57 -0.64 5.32
N ARG A 110 18.04 -1.56 4.51
CA ARG A 110 16.83 -1.33 3.71
C ARG A 110 15.64 -0.90 4.55
N MET A 111 15.43 -1.54 5.71
CA MET A 111 14.36 -1.14 6.63
C MET A 111 14.56 0.26 7.19
N LYS A 112 15.79 0.62 7.55
CA LYS A 112 16.10 1.98 8.03
C LYS A 112 15.86 3.02 6.95
N ASP A 113 16.29 2.72 5.72
CA ASP A 113 16.06 3.59 4.57
C ASP A 113 14.56 3.74 4.29
N GLU A 114 13.80 2.65 4.31
CA GLU A 114 12.34 2.67 4.13
C GLU A 114 11.65 3.48 5.23
N LYS A 115 12.02 3.26 6.49
CA LYS A 115 11.49 4.03 7.62
C LYS A 115 11.81 5.52 7.49
N PHE A 116 13.05 5.86 7.14
CA PHE A 116 13.47 7.25 6.94
C PHE A 116 12.63 7.93 5.85
N MET A 117 12.47 7.27 4.69
CA MET A 117 11.65 7.78 3.59
C MET A 117 10.19 7.99 3.98
N VAL A 118 9.64 7.10 4.82
CA VAL A 118 8.26 7.21 5.30
C VAL A 118 8.11 8.39 6.25
N ASP A 119 9.00 8.49 7.24
CA ASP A 119 8.95 9.55 8.25
C ASP A 119 9.05 10.93 7.56
N GLU A 120 9.98 11.10 6.60
CA GLU A 120 10.10 12.30 5.76
C GLU A 120 8.81 12.57 4.96
N SER A 121 8.23 11.54 4.36
CA SER A 121 6.97 11.71 3.59
C SER A 121 5.78 12.13 4.45
N CYS A 122 5.73 11.69 5.71
CA CYS A 122 4.71 12.09 6.67
C CYS A 122 4.90 13.55 7.09
N GLU A 123 6.14 13.97 7.34
CA GLU A 123 6.46 15.37 7.65
C GLU A 123 6.11 16.29 6.47
N ASP A 124 6.48 15.94 5.25
CA ASP A 124 6.16 16.69 4.04
C ASP A 124 4.65 16.85 3.83
N LEU A 125 3.88 15.79 4.06
CA LEU A 125 2.43 15.83 3.98
C LEU A 125 1.80 16.69 5.08
N THR A 126 2.41 16.70 6.27
CA THR A 126 1.99 17.55 7.38
C THR A 126 2.14 19.02 7.00
N GLU A 127 3.28 19.40 6.43
CA GLU A 127 3.54 20.77 5.98
C GLU A 127 2.64 21.16 4.81
N ASP A 128 2.48 20.29 3.81
CA ASP A 128 1.58 20.53 2.68
C ASP A 128 0.11 20.70 3.13
N PHE A 129 -0.32 19.99 4.17
CA PHE A 129 -1.64 20.17 4.78
C PHE A 129 -1.78 21.52 5.46
N LYS A 130 -0.79 21.94 6.25
CA LYS A 130 -0.79 23.27 6.90
C LYS A 130 -0.85 24.41 5.89
N GLU A 131 -0.17 24.25 4.75
CA GLU A 131 -0.17 25.22 3.65
C GLU A 131 -1.42 25.12 2.76
N GLY A 132 -2.21 24.05 2.89
CA GLY A 132 -3.36 23.78 2.03
C GLY A 132 -2.98 23.49 0.57
N LYS A 133 -1.73 23.11 0.30
CA LYS A 133 -1.20 22.90 -1.05
C LYS A 133 -0.24 21.71 -1.08
N LEU A 134 -0.50 20.78 -2.01
CA LEU A 134 0.38 19.64 -2.24
C LEU A 134 1.60 20.11 -3.04
N SER A 135 2.76 20.15 -2.39
CA SER A 135 4.00 20.66 -2.96
C SER A 135 5.15 19.70 -2.68
N ARG A 136 5.50 19.48 -1.41
CA ARG A 136 6.58 18.58 -1.00
C ARG A 136 6.20 17.13 -1.24
N GLY A 137 4.99 16.78 -0.79
CA GLY A 137 4.42 15.45 -0.91
C GLY A 137 4.11 15.03 -2.34
N TRP A 138 4.06 15.97 -3.29
CA TRP A 138 3.75 15.71 -4.71
C TRP A 138 4.64 14.59 -5.29
N TYR A 139 5.91 14.60 -4.93
CA TYR A 139 6.90 13.60 -5.36
C TYR A 139 6.45 12.17 -5.10
N TYR A 140 5.88 11.91 -3.93
CA TYR A 140 5.51 10.56 -3.47
C TYR A 140 4.30 9.97 -4.19
N TYR A 141 3.50 10.82 -4.86
CA TYR A 141 2.35 10.38 -5.64
C TYR A 141 2.68 10.15 -7.11
N TYR A 142 3.59 10.93 -7.69
CA TYR A 142 3.64 11.09 -9.15
C TYR A 142 4.99 10.83 -9.82
N LYS A 143 6.10 10.73 -9.08
CA LYS A 143 7.42 10.65 -9.74
C LYS A 143 7.74 9.28 -10.36
N TYR A 144 7.20 8.18 -9.81
CA TYR A 144 7.53 6.81 -10.24
C TYR A 144 6.30 6.08 -10.77
N LEU A 145 5.74 6.60 -11.87
CA LEU A 145 4.71 5.92 -12.67
C LEU A 145 5.34 5.14 -13.82
#